data_AF-A0A7J4V3M9-F1
#
_entry.id   AF-A0A7J4V3M9-F1
#
_cell.length_a   1.000
_cell.length_b   1.000
_cell.length_c   1.000
_cell.angle_alpha   90.00
_cell.angle_beta   90.00
_cell.angle_gamma   90.00
#
_symmetry.space_group_name_H-M   'P 1'
#
loop_
_entity.id
_entity.type
_entity.pdbx_description
1 polymer ?
#
loop_
_entity_poly.entity_id
_entity_poly.type
_entity_poly.pdbx_seq_one_letter_code
_entity_poly.pdbx_strand_id
1 'polypeptide(L)'
;METSDDKLERRLYSHDLAPLPKEMDMIFKTMPDQVIRPGYTEEVAQMVRKAIATNKPIVPRGAGTWGLGGSVPVKGGYVLDMTAMNKILSIDEKNLTVTVQPGITWKALSDALDAKGLFLPCYPSSAPSATIGGWIGTGGTGIGAYKYGTAGDLIRDLEVVLPTGITIHTGDKRVPANGAGPNLNWLFVGSEGILGVITEATLAILPKPEET
;
A
#
# COMPACT_ATOMS: atom_id res chain seq x y z
N MET A 1 10.84 -10.97 -10.63
CA MET A 1 10.36 -11.17 -9.25
C MET A 1 11.52 -11.66 -8.39
N GLU A 2 12.04 -10.82 -7.50
CA GLU A 2 13.09 -11.21 -6.55
C GLU A 2 12.45 -11.99 -5.38
N THR A 3 13.14 -13.02 -4.88
CA THR A 3 12.65 -13.86 -3.78
C THR A 3 13.82 -14.24 -2.88
N SER A 4 13.58 -14.23 -1.57
CA SER A 4 14.57 -14.62 -0.57
C SER A 4 13.97 -15.53 0.48
N ASP A 5 14.74 -16.57 0.84
CA ASP A 5 14.50 -17.45 1.97
C ASP A 5 15.60 -17.34 3.04
N ASP A 6 16.47 -16.32 2.93
CA ASP A 6 17.54 -16.06 3.87
C ASP A 6 17.00 -15.82 5.29
N LYS A 7 17.69 -16.40 6.27
CA LYS A 7 17.23 -16.40 7.67
C LYS A 7 17.30 -14.99 8.28
N LEU A 8 18.32 -14.21 7.97
CA LEU A 8 18.44 -12.85 8.51
C LEU A 8 17.36 -11.97 7.91
N GLU A 9 17.17 -12.06 6.60
CA GLU A 9 16.16 -11.28 5.90
C GLU A 9 14.77 -11.59 6.42
N ARG A 10 14.36 -12.86 6.44
CA ARG A 10 13.05 -13.26 6.97
C ARG A 10 12.81 -12.77 8.41
N ARG A 11 13.86 -12.63 9.22
CA ARG A 11 13.74 -12.11 10.60
C ARG A 11 13.39 -10.63 10.61
N LEU A 12 13.88 -9.82 9.67
CA LEU A 12 13.50 -8.41 9.52
C LEU A 12 12.02 -8.24 9.15
N TYR A 13 11.44 -9.24 8.48
CA TYR A 13 10.03 -9.26 8.08
C TYR A 13 9.12 -9.98 9.10
N SER A 14 9.67 -10.46 10.22
CA SER A 14 8.88 -11.10 11.29
C SER A 14 8.32 -10.10 12.32
N HIS A 15 8.59 -8.81 12.13
CA HIS A 15 8.07 -7.73 12.97
C HIS A 15 7.89 -6.47 12.10
N ASP A 16 7.11 -5.51 12.58
CA ASP A 16 7.05 -4.17 11.99
C ASP A 16 7.83 -3.19 12.89
N LEU A 17 7.52 -1.89 12.85
CA LEU A 17 8.18 -0.89 13.69
C LEU A 17 8.18 -1.25 15.18
N ALA A 18 7.15 -1.93 15.67
CA ALA A 18 7.05 -2.37 17.05
C ALA A 18 7.32 -3.89 17.12
N PRO A 19 8.43 -4.34 17.74
CA PRO A 19 8.62 -5.77 17.94
C PRO A 19 7.54 -6.32 18.88
N LEU A 20 6.97 -7.46 18.50
CA LEU A 20 6.03 -8.17 19.37
C LEU A 20 6.77 -8.75 20.59
N PRO A 21 6.10 -8.84 21.76
CA PRO A 21 6.63 -9.57 22.91
C PRO A 21 6.95 -11.02 22.51
N LYS A 22 8.04 -11.60 23.04
CA LYS A 22 8.50 -12.95 22.67
C LYS A 22 7.45 -14.03 22.97
N GLU A 23 6.57 -13.75 23.92
CA GLU A 23 5.47 -14.61 24.31
C GLU A 23 4.49 -14.84 23.15
N MET A 24 4.38 -13.89 22.21
CA MET A 24 3.55 -14.03 21.02
C MET A 24 4.05 -15.13 20.07
N ASP A 25 5.35 -15.44 20.07
CA ASP A 25 5.91 -16.53 19.26
C ASP A 25 5.43 -17.91 19.73
N MET A 26 4.83 -18.03 20.92
CA MET A 26 4.19 -19.27 21.38
C MET A 26 2.84 -19.52 20.70
N ILE A 27 2.21 -18.48 20.15
CA ILE A 27 0.85 -18.51 19.58
C ILE A 27 0.89 -18.30 18.06
N PHE A 28 1.81 -17.45 17.58
CA PHE A 28 1.91 -17.05 16.18
C PHE A 28 3.23 -17.50 15.55
N LYS A 29 3.16 -17.93 14.29
CA LYS A 29 4.35 -18.14 13.45
C LYS A 29 4.68 -16.83 12.74
N THR A 30 5.45 -15.98 13.43
CA THR A 30 5.82 -14.62 12.94
C THR A 30 6.86 -14.64 11.82
N MET A 31 7.71 -15.65 11.79
CA MET A 31 8.72 -15.82 10.76
C MET A 31 8.07 -16.23 9.42
N PRO A 32 8.18 -15.43 8.34
CA PRO A 32 7.70 -15.84 7.03
C PRO A 32 8.50 -17.02 6.50
N ASP A 33 7.93 -17.76 5.55
CA ASP A 33 8.66 -18.80 4.81
C ASP A 33 9.53 -18.19 3.71
N GLN A 34 9.04 -17.16 3.02
CA GLN A 34 9.76 -16.41 1.98
C GLN A 34 9.35 -14.94 1.97
N VAL A 35 10.29 -14.08 1.57
CA VAL A 35 10.05 -12.68 1.23
C VAL A 35 10.11 -12.55 -0.29
N ILE A 36 9.11 -11.93 -0.89
CA ILE A 36 9.00 -11.74 -2.35
C ILE A 36 8.84 -10.27 -2.66
N ARG A 37 9.61 -9.76 -3.62
CA ARG A 37 9.55 -8.39 -4.12
C ARG A 37 9.02 -8.36 -5.55
N PRO A 38 7.69 -8.25 -5.73
CA PRO A 38 7.10 -8.07 -7.05
C PRO A 38 7.41 -6.67 -7.58
N GLY A 39 7.68 -6.55 -8.89
CA GLY A 39 7.92 -5.27 -9.57
C GLY A 39 6.72 -4.72 -10.33
N TYR A 40 5.71 -5.56 -10.57
CA TYR A 40 4.49 -5.22 -11.31
C TYR A 40 3.32 -6.14 -10.94
N THR A 41 2.11 -5.73 -11.30
CA THR A 41 0.83 -6.34 -10.90
C THR A 41 0.72 -7.83 -11.22
N GLU A 42 1.20 -8.25 -12.38
CA GLU A 42 1.10 -9.66 -12.77
C GLU A 42 1.99 -10.58 -11.91
N GLU A 43 3.12 -10.10 -11.38
CA GLU A 43 3.92 -10.87 -10.42
C GLU A 43 3.17 -11.06 -9.10
N VAL A 44 2.42 -10.05 -8.66
CA VAL A 44 1.53 -10.15 -7.49
C VAL A 44 0.44 -11.19 -7.74
N ALA A 45 -0.22 -11.15 -8.91
CA ALA A 45 -1.24 -12.11 -9.28
C ALA A 45 -0.70 -13.55 -9.37
N GLN A 46 0.51 -13.73 -9.90
CA GLN A 46 1.20 -15.03 -9.90
C GLN A 46 1.46 -15.54 -8.48
N MET A 47 1.88 -14.66 -7.57
CA MET A 47 2.11 -15.04 -6.18
C MET A 47 0.83 -15.39 -5.43
N VAL A 48 -0.27 -14.69 -5.69
CA VAL A 48 -1.59 -15.08 -5.15
C VAL A 48 -1.98 -16.47 -5.64
N ARG A 49 -1.83 -16.77 -6.93
CA ARG A 49 -2.11 -18.11 -7.46
C ARG A 49 -1.20 -19.19 -6.85
N LYS A 50 0.08 -18.89 -6.64
CA LYS A 50 1.03 -19.78 -5.95
C LYS A 50 0.62 -20.02 -4.50
N ALA A 51 0.19 -18.99 -3.79
CA ALA A 51 -0.30 -19.09 -2.41
C ALA A 51 -1.52 -20.00 -2.29
N ILE A 52 -2.48 -19.86 -3.20
CA ILE A 52 -3.64 -20.76 -3.28
C ILE A 52 -3.19 -22.21 -3.53
N ALA A 53 -2.35 -22.43 -4.55
CA ALA A 53 -1.88 -23.76 -4.91
C ALA A 53 -1.05 -24.45 -3.82
N THR A 54 -0.35 -23.66 -2.99
CA THR A 54 0.50 -24.18 -1.90
C THR A 54 -0.15 -24.09 -0.52
N ASN A 55 -1.41 -23.62 -0.45
CA ASN A 55 -2.13 -23.37 0.80
C ASN A 55 -1.30 -22.55 1.82
N LYS A 56 -0.61 -21.52 1.33
CA LYS A 56 0.20 -20.61 2.16
C LYS A 56 -0.43 -19.22 2.21
N PRO A 57 -0.50 -18.59 3.39
CA PRO A 57 -1.01 -17.23 3.50
C PRO A 57 -0.05 -16.22 2.86
N ILE A 58 -0.60 -15.07 2.47
CA ILE A 58 0.14 -13.90 2.02
C ILE A 58 -0.07 -12.77 3.01
N VAL A 59 1.00 -12.01 3.27
CA VAL A 59 0.94 -10.72 3.97
C VAL A 59 1.58 -9.66 3.06
N PRO A 60 0.80 -8.72 2.50
CA PRO A 60 1.37 -7.57 1.80
C PRO A 60 2.00 -6.62 2.81
N ARG A 61 3.16 -6.06 2.46
CA ARG A 61 3.93 -5.18 3.34
C ARG A 61 4.55 -4.03 2.53
N GLY A 62 4.42 -2.81 3.05
CA GLY A 62 5.19 -1.65 2.60
C GLY A 62 6.51 -1.51 3.38
N ALA A 63 6.77 -0.32 3.94
CA ALA A 63 7.96 -0.10 4.77
C ALA A 63 7.89 -0.70 6.19
N GLY A 64 6.73 -1.22 6.62
CA GLY A 64 6.55 -1.80 7.95
C GLY A 64 6.50 -0.77 9.09
N THR A 65 6.01 0.44 8.83
CA THR A 65 6.02 1.58 9.79
C THR A 65 4.82 1.65 10.74
N TRP A 66 3.84 0.74 10.63
CA TRP A 66 2.56 0.85 11.35
C TRP A 66 2.70 0.64 12.87
N GLY A 67 3.44 -0.38 13.29
CA GLY A 67 3.74 -0.62 14.70
C GLY A 67 2.62 -1.30 15.50
N LEU A 68 1.58 -1.81 14.82
CA LEU A 68 0.46 -2.53 15.44
C LEU A 68 0.32 -3.98 14.94
N GLY A 69 1.28 -4.47 14.14
CA GLY A 69 1.33 -5.86 13.70
C GLY A 69 0.63 -6.16 12.37
N GLY A 70 -0.02 -5.19 11.72
CA GLY A 70 -0.78 -5.40 10.47
C GLY A 70 0.05 -5.94 9.28
N SER A 71 1.38 -5.82 9.33
CA SER A 71 2.29 -6.38 8.32
C SER A 71 3.14 -7.56 8.82
N VAL A 72 2.78 -8.12 9.98
CA VAL A 72 3.48 -9.23 10.62
C VAL A 72 2.76 -10.54 10.31
N PRO A 73 3.44 -11.57 9.76
CA PRO A 73 2.85 -12.88 9.60
C PRO A 73 2.36 -13.46 10.93
N VAL A 74 1.23 -14.17 10.89
CA VAL A 74 0.75 -14.94 12.06
C VAL A 74 0.83 -16.45 11.84
N LYS A 75 1.02 -16.88 10.59
CA LYS A 75 1.03 -18.27 10.12
C LYS A 75 2.23 -18.57 9.20
N GLY A 76 3.27 -17.74 9.23
CA GLY A 76 4.37 -17.77 8.27
C GLY A 76 3.89 -17.45 6.86
N GLY A 77 4.24 -18.28 5.87
CA GLY A 77 3.81 -18.09 4.49
C GLY A 77 4.65 -17.05 3.74
N TYR A 78 4.02 -16.28 2.86
CA TYR A 78 4.70 -15.35 1.97
C TYR A 78 4.49 -13.92 2.43
N VAL A 79 5.58 -13.16 2.57
CA VAL A 79 5.49 -11.70 2.68
C VAL A 79 5.76 -11.09 1.32
N LEU A 80 4.82 -10.29 0.83
CA LEU A 80 5.00 -9.51 -0.39
C LEU A 80 5.52 -8.13 0.01
N ASP A 81 6.81 -7.90 -0.19
CA ASP A 81 7.44 -6.61 -0.02
C ASP A 81 7.17 -5.74 -1.24
N MET A 82 6.19 -4.86 -1.09
CA MET A 82 5.69 -3.99 -2.14
C MET A 82 6.62 -2.81 -2.42
N THR A 83 7.70 -2.61 -1.63
CA THR A 83 8.62 -1.46 -1.79
C THR A 83 9.38 -1.47 -3.12
N ALA A 84 9.44 -2.61 -3.81
CA ALA A 84 9.95 -2.70 -5.18
C ALA A 84 9.02 -2.07 -6.23
N MET A 85 7.72 -1.92 -5.93
CA MET A 85 6.74 -1.20 -6.75
C MET A 85 6.67 0.27 -6.30
N ASN A 86 7.67 1.08 -6.65
CA ASN A 86 7.85 2.44 -6.10
C ASN A 86 7.86 3.59 -7.13
N LYS A 87 7.31 3.37 -8.33
CA LYS A 87 7.30 4.37 -9.40
C LYS A 87 6.08 5.27 -9.35
N ILE A 88 6.28 6.54 -9.74
CA ILE A 88 5.20 7.40 -10.22
C ILE A 88 4.92 6.99 -11.66
N LEU A 89 3.68 6.64 -11.97
CA LEU A 89 3.25 6.19 -13.29
C LEU A 89 2.76 7.35 -14.14
N SER A 90 2.07 8.32 -13.54
CA SER A 90 1.64 9.55 -14.20
C SER A 90 1.33 10.66 -13.20
N ILE A 91 1.50 11.91 -13.63
CA ILE A 91 1.01 13.11 -12.94
C ILE A 91 0.18 13.89 -13.96
N ASP A 92 -1.11 14.01 -13.72
CA ASP A 92 -2.04 14.76 -14.56
C ASP A 92 -2.31 16.13 -13.92
N GLU A 93 -1.56 17.13 -14.36
CA GLU A 93 -1.63 18.50 -13.84
C GLU A 93 -2.96 19.19 -14.20
N LYS A 94 -3.66 18.70 -15.24
CA LYS A 94 -4.94 19.26 -15.67
C LYS A 94 -6.10 18.75 -14.83
N ASN A 95 -6.12 17.44 -14.57
CA ASN A 95 -7.16 16.81 -13.76
C ASN A 95 -6.79 16.73 -12.26
N LEU A 96 -5.59 17.20 -11.91
CA LEU A 96 -5.06 17.20 -10.55
C LEU A 96 -5.09 15.81 -9.92
N THR A 97 -4.50 14.84 -10.63
CA THR A 97 -4.34 13.46 -10.12
C THR A 97 -2.91 12.96 -10.29
N VAL A 98 -2.52 12.04 -9.42
CA VAL A 98 -1.26 11.31 -9.50
C VAL A 98 -1.53 9.81 -9.43
N THR A 99 -0.92 9.05 -10.33
CA THR A 99 -1.00 7.59 -10.34
C THR A 99 0.35 7.03 -9.93
N VAL A 100 0.38 6.19 -8.91
CA VAL A 100 1.61 5.64 -8.33
C VAL A 100 1.50 4.16 -8.05
N GLN A 101 2.66 3.51 -8.01
CA GLN A 101 2.79 2.19 -7.41
C GLN A 101 2.77 2.28 -5.87
N PRO A 102 2.24 1.26 -5.16
CA PRO A 102 1.91 1.31 -3.72
C PRO A 102 3.13 1.39 -2.80
N GLY A 103 4.29 0.94 -3.27
CA GLY A 103 5.55 0.93 -2.53
C GLY A 103 6.28 2.26 -2.54
N ILE A 104 5.82 3.26 -3.29
CA ILE A 104 6.43 4.59 -3.26
C ILE A 104 6.31 5.17 -1.86
N THR A 105 7.41 5.75 -1.36
CA THR A 105 7.40 6.44 -0.08
C THR A 105 6.70 7.78 -0.21
N TRP A 106 6.07 8.21 0.88
CA TRP A 106 5.46 9.52 1.00
C TRP A 106 6.44 10.65 0.67
N LYS A 107 7.67 10.57 1.20
CA LYS A 107 8.72 11.55 0.90
C LYS A 107 9.03 11.63 -0.60
N ALA A 108 9.25 10.49 -1.26
CA ALA A 108 9.58 10.48 -2.69
C ALA A 108 8.44 11.05 -3.55
N LEU A 109 7.19 10.73 -3.21
CA LEU A 109 6.03 11.32 -3.89
C LEU A 109 5.93 12.83 -3.63
N SER A 110 6.09 13.26 -2.37
CA SER A 110 6.02 14.67 -2.00
C SER A 110 7.07 15.49 -2.75
N ASP A 111 8.33 15.05 -2.77
CA ASP A 111 9.42 15.75 -3.46
C ASP A 111 9.12 15.92 -4.96
N ALA A 112 8.53 14.89 -5.59
CA ALA A 112 8.19 14.92 -7.01
C ALA A 112 6.99 15.83 -7.34
N LEU A 113 5.97 15.86 -6.48
CA LEU A 113 4.83 16.77 -6.62
C LEU A 113 5.27 18.22 -6.34
N ASP A 114 6.12 18.41 -5.34
CA ASP A 114 6.64 19.71 -4.94
C ASP A 114 7.41 20.40 -6.07
N ALA A 115 8.21 19.64 -6.83
CA ALA A 115 8.93 20.12 -8.00
C ALA A 115 8.00 20.64 -9.13
N LYS A 116 6.71 20.31 -9.07
CA LYS A 116 5.67 20.76 -10.00
C LYS A 116 4.72 21.80 -9.40
N GLY A 117 4.99 22.27 -8.18
CA GLY A 117 4.07 23.18 -7.48
C GLY A 117 2.76 22.51 -7.07
N LEU A 118 2.76 21.19 -6.91
CA LEU A 118 1.61 20.38 -6.50
C LEU A 118 1.90 19.74 -5.13
N PHE A 119 0.89 19.26 -4.43
CA PHE A 119 1.05 18.49 -3.20
C PHE A 119 -0.12 17.51 -2.98
N LEU A 120 0.14 16.47 -2.19
CA LEU A 120 -0.88 15.53 -1.70
C LEU A 120 -1.24 15.91 -0.24
N PRO A 121 -2.51 16.26 0.06
CA PRO A 121 -2.80 17.16 1.17
C PRO A 121 -3.05 16.49 2.54
N CYS A 122 -2.92 15.17 2.63
CA CYS A 122 -3.12 14.42 3.88
C CYS A 122 -2.03 13.37 4.01
N TYR A 123 -1.16 13.45 5.03
CA TYR A 123 0.00 12.55 5.16
C TYR A 123 0.20 12.04 6.60
N PRO A 124 0.73 10.82 6.78
CA PRO A 124 0.96 10.25 8.12
C PRO A 124 2.19 10.87 8.78
N SER A 125 2.29 10.78 10.12
CA SER A 125 3.50 11.19 10.86
C SER A 125 4.75 10.41 10.45
N SER A 126 4.58 9.19 9.94
CA SER A 126 5.65 8.33 9.39
C SER A 126 5.98 8.61 7.92
N ALA A 127 5.47 9.69 7.32
CA ALA A 127 5.69 10.10 5.93
C ALA A 127 7.15 10.03 5.41
N PRO A 128 8.20 10.25 6.22
CA PRO A 128 9.57 10.09 5.72
C PRO A 128 9.89 8.70 5.14
N SER A 129 9.20 7.64 5.59
CA SER A 129 9.44 6.26 5.15
C SER A 129 8.17 5.45 4.82
N ALA A 130 7.01 5.83 5.35
CA ALA A 130 5.75 5.15 5.06
C ALA A 130 5.45 5.14 3.56
N THR A 131 4.90 4.03 3.07
CA THR A 131 4.50 3.90 1.67
C THR A 131 3.04 4.26 1.48
N ILE A 132 2.66 4.65 0.26
CA ILE A 132 1.28 5.01 -0.08
C ILE A 132 0.32 3.84 0.15
N GLY A 133 0.68 2.63 -0.30
CA GLY A 133 -0.15 1.44 -0.11
C GLY A 133 -0.32 1.07 1.37
N GLY A 134 0.73 1.23 2.18
CA GLY A 134 0.66 1.01 3.63
C GLY A 134 -0.28 2.01 4.30
N TRP A 135 -0.16 3.30 3.96
CA TRP A 135 -1.03 4.35 4.49
C TRP A 135 -2.50 4.11 4.13
N ILE A 136 -2.82 3.75 2.88
CA ILE A 136 -4.18 3.39 2.45
C ILE A 136 -4.68 2.18 3.24
N GLY A 137 -3.85 1.12 3.34
CA GLY A 137 -4.18 -0.11 4.04
C GLY A 137 -4.49 0.07 5.52
N THR A 138 -3.90 1.09 6.18
CA THR A 138 -4.12 1.38 7.60
C THR A 138 -5.10 2.54 7.84
N GLY A 139 -5.96 2.85 6.85
CA GLY A 139 -7.08 3.79 7.00
C GLY A 139 -6.81 5.20 6.49
N GLY A 140 -5.57 5.52 6.12
CA GLY A 140 -5.31 6.71 5.33
C GLY A 140 -5.49 8.04 6.05
N THR A 141 -5.38 8.07 7.38
CA THR A 141 -5.50 9.32 8.16
C THR A 141 -4.13 9.96 8.42
N GLY A 142 -4.13 11.23 8.81
CA GLY A 142 -2.89 11.97 9.04
C GLY A 142 -3.07 13.48 9.20
N ILE A 143 -1.94 14.19 9.13
CA ILE A 143 -1.90 15.66 9.16
C ILE A 143 -2.60 16.17 7.90
N GLY A 144 -3.50 17.15 8.07
CA GLY A 144 -4.31 17.71 6.99
C GLY A 144 -5.69 17.08 6.84
N ALA A 145 -5.96 15.94 7.49
CA ALA A 145 -7.21 15.19 7.30
C ALA A 145 -8.49 16.00 7.64
N TYR A 146 -8.44 16.86 8.64
CA TYR A 146 -9.60 17.71 8.99
C TYR A 146 -10.02 18.68 7.89
N LYS A 147 -9.07 19.15 7.07
CA LYS A 147 -9.33 20.10 5.98
C LYS A 147 -9.56 19.39 4.64
N TYR A 148 -8.80 18.33 4.39
CA TYR A 148 -8.68 17.73 3.06
C TYR A 148 -9.23 16.30 2.96
N GLY A 149 -9.68 15.72 4.08
CA GLY A 149 -10.12 14.33 4.15
C GLY A 149 -8.98 13.33 4.32
N THR A 150 -9.35 12.07 4.38
CA THR A 150 -8.47 10.90 4.50
C THR A 150 -8.05 10.37 3.13
N ALA A 151 -7.26 9.30 3.08
CA ALA A 151 -6.95 8.62 1.82
C ALA A 151 -8.22 8.23 1.07
N GLY A 152 -9.26 7.74 1.76
CA GLY A 152 -10.52 7.34 1.11
C GLY A 152 -11.17 8.47 0.32
N ASP A 153 -11.06 9.71 0.82
CA ASP A 153 -11.59 10.91 0.17
C ASP A 153 -10.72 11.36 -1.03
N LEU A 154 -9.42 11.05 -0.98
CA LEU A 154 -8.44 11.43 -1.99
C LEU A 154 -8.28 10.38 -3.10
N ILE A 155 -8.62 9.12 -2.85
CA ILE A 155 -8.48 8.05 -3.85
C ILE A 155 -9.52 8.22 -4.96
N ARG A 156 -9.04 8.18 -6.21
CA ARG A 156 -9.86 8.09 -7.42
C ARG A 156 -10.09 6.64 -7.83
N ASP A 157 -9.01 5.86 -7.85
CA ASP A 157 -9.02 4.47 -8.27
C ASP A 157 -7.88 3.69 -7.61
N LEU A 158 -8.12 2.42 -7.29
CA LEU A 158 -7.11 1.46 -6.89
C LEU A 158 -7.13 0.31 -7.89
N GLU A 159 -5.93 -0.11 -8.31
CA GLU A 159 -5.76 -1.44 -8.91
C GLU A 159 -5.45 -2.42 -7.78
N VAL A 160 -6.24 -3.49 -7.68
CA VAL A 160 -6.11 -4.47 -6.60
C VAL A 160 -6.13 -5.89 -7.16
N VAL A 161 -5.15 -6.69 -6.74
CA VAL A 161 -5.16 -8.13 -6.95
C VAL A 161 -5.94 -8.82 -5.82
N LEU A 162 -7.05 -9.44 -6.17
CA LEU A 162 -7.93 -10.15 -5.25
C LEU A 162 -7.35 -11.52 -4.83
N PRO A 163 -7.85 -12.14 -3.75
CA PRO A 163 -7.48 -13.51 -3.32
C PRO A 163 -7.83 -14.63 -4.32
N THR A 164 -8.35 -14.30 -5.49
CA THR A 164 -8.54 -15.20 -6.64
C THR A 164 -7.43 -15.08 -7.68
N GLY A 165 -6.53 -14.09 -7.54
CA GLY A 165 -5.54 -13.70 -8.53
C GLY A 165 -6.10 -12.82 -9.66
N ILE A 166 -7.37 -12.43 -9.60
CA ILE A 166 -8.00 -11.48 -10.53
C ILE A 166 -7.62 -10.05 -10.11
N THR A 167 -7.33 -9.21 -11.09
CA THR A 167 -7.09 -7.78 -10.88
C THR A 167 -8.38 -6.99 -11.14
N ILE A 168 -8.71 -6.06 -10.25
CA ILE A 168 -9.87 -5.17 -10.40
C ILE A 168 -9.45 -3.70 -10.28
N HIS A 169 -10.29 -2.82 -10.81
CA HIS A 169 -10.29 -1.39 -10.53
C HIS A 169 -11.46 -1.05 -9.61
N THR A 170 -11.23 -0.17 -8.65
CA THR A 170 -12.22 0.14 -7.60
C THR A 170 -13.00 1.43 -7.88
N GLY A 171 -12.56 2.25 -8.82
CA GLY A 171 -13.20 3.52 -9.18
C GLY A 171 -12.92 3.94 -10.63
N ASP A 172 -12.74 5.26 -10.82
CA ASP A 172 -12.36 5.85 -12.10
C ASP A 172 -11.23 6.84 -11.86
N LYS A 173 -10.15 6.71 -12.63
CA LYS A 173 -8.94 7.53 -12.49
C LYS A 173 -9.17 9.03 -12.71
N ARG A 174 -10.23 9.40 -13.44
CA ARG A 174 -10.47 10.77 -13.94
C ARG A 174 -11.56 11.52 -13.19
N VAL A 175 -12.58 10.82 -12.68
CA VAL A 175 -13.74 11.47 -12.06
C VAL A 175 -13.90 11.08 -10.58
N PRO A 176 -14.21 12.05 -9.68
CA PRO A 176 -14.38 11.80 -8.24
C PRO A 176 -15.49 10.80 -7.90
N ALA A 177 -16.56 10.86 -8.70
CA ALA A 177 -17.73 10.02 -8.57
C ALA A 177 -18.20 9.74 -9.99
N ASN A 178 -18.26 8.46 -10.36
CA ASN A 178 -18.98 8.04 -11.54
C ASN A 178 -20.39 7.59 -11.10
N GLY A 179 -21.40 7.86 -11.91
CA GLY A 179 -22.75 7.33 -11.69
C GLY A 179 -22.90 5.86 -12.10
N ALA A 180 -21.78 5.17 -12.37
CA ALA A 180 -21.72 3.88 -13.04
C ALA A 180 -21.52 2.72 -12.04
N GLY A 181 -22.21 2.79 -10.91
CA GLY A 181 -22.16 1.76 -9.87
C GLY A 181 -21.48 2.23 -8.58
N PRO A 182 -21.25 1.30 -7.63
CA PRO A 182 -20.64 1.64 -6.35
C PRO A 182 -19.16 1.96 -6.51
N ASN A 183 -18.71 3.02 -5.84
CA ASN A 183 -17.28 3.26 -5.63
C ASN A 183 -16.76 2.26 -4.59
N LEU A 184 -15.82 1.40 -4.98
CA LEU A 184 -15.28 0.32 -4.16
C LEU A 184 -14.01 0.73 -3.39
N ASN A 185 -13.50 1.96 -3.55
CA ASN A 185 -12.26 2.42 -2.91
C ASN A 185 -12.29 2.18 -1.40
N TRP A 186 -13.42 2.51 -0.76
CA TRP A 186 -13.61 2.40 0.69
C TRP A 186 -13.60 0.96 1.23
N LEU A 187 -13.77 -0.07 0.38
CA LEU A 187 -13.59 -1.45 0.83
C LEU A 187 -12.12 -1.73 1.19
N PHE A 188 -11.17 -1.11 0.49
CA PHE A 188 -9.74 -1.40 0.66
C PHE A 188 -9.03 -0.44 1.61
N VAL A 189 -9.60 0.75 1.84
CA VAL A 189 -9.10 1.71 2.84
C VAL A 189 -9.26 1.10 4.23
N GLY A 190 -8.17 0.99 4.98
CA GLY A 190 -8.21 0.41 6.33
C GLY A 190 -8.37 -1.12 6.36
N SER A 191 -8.30 -1.79 5.21
CA SER A 191 -8.44 -3.26 5.14
C SER A 191 -7.25 -4.03 5.71
N GLU A 192 -6.15 -3.37 6.03
CA GLU A 192 -4.90 -3.97 6.51
C GLU A 192 -4.40 -5.13 5.61
N GLY A 193 -4.70 -5.05 4.31
CA GLY A 193 -4.26 -6.05 3.32
C GLY A 193 -5.02 -7.38 3.34
N ILE A 194 -6.11 -7.51 4.10
CA ILE A 194 -6.86 -8.77 4.23
C ILE A 194 -7.79 -9.06 3.05
N LEU A 195 -8.13 -8.05 2.25
CA LEU A 195 -9.08 -8.17 1.13
C LEU A 195 -8.41 -8.29 -0.23
N GLY A 196 -7.12 -7.98 -0.33
CA GLY A 196 -6.37 -7.97 -1.59
C GLY A 196 -5.08 -7.18 -1.48
N VAL A 197 -4.29 -7.20 -2.55
CA VAL A 197 -3.01 -6.50 -2.63
C VAL A 197 -3.15 -5.33 -3.60
N ILE A 198 -3.05 -4.10 -3.09
CA ILE A 198 -3.05 -2.88 -3.90
C ILE A 198 -1.77 -2.87 -4.75
N THR A 199 -1.88 -2.63 -6.06
CA THR A 199 -0.76 -2.60 -7.03
C THR A 199 -0.63 -1.27 -7.77
N GLU A 200 -1.67 -0.45 -7.75
CA GLU A 200 -1.66 0.94 -8.23
C GLU A 200 -2.63 1.78 -7.40
N ALA A 201 -2.32 3.05 -7.18
CA ALA A 201 -3.22 4.02 -6.57
C ALA A 201 -3.24 5.32 -7.38
N THR A 202 -4.43 5.76 -7.76
CA THR A 202 -4.68 7.09 -8.32
C THR A 202 -5.25 7.99 -7.23
N LEU A 203 -4.57 9.08 -6.93
CA LEU A 203 -4.91 10.01 -5.85
C LEU A 203 -5.16 11.42 -6.41
N ALA A 204 -6.11 12.14 -5.83
CA ALA A 204 -6.30 13.56 -6.03
C ALA A 204 -5.17 14.35 -5.36
N ILE A 205 -4.61 15.30 -6.10
CA ILE A 205 -3.59 16.24 -5.63
C ILE A 205 -4.12 17.67 -5.76
N LEU A 206 -3.41 18.63 -5.18
CA LEU A 206 -3.79 20.04 -5.20
C LEU A 206 -2.59 20.91 -5.61
N PRO A 207 -2.83 22.10 -6.19
CA PRO A 207 -1.80 23.13 -6.31
C PRO A 207 -1.31 23.54 -4.93
N LYS A 208 0.00 23.79 -4.77
CA LYS A 208 0.53 24.35 -3.53
C LYS A 208 -0.19 25.66 -3.19
N PRO A 209 -0.57 25.88 -1.93
CA PRO A 209 -1.11 27.16 -1.50
C PRO A 209 -0.12 28.29 -1.81
N GLU A 210 -0.63 29.46 -2.18
CA GLU A 210 0.18 30.68 -2.22
C GLU A 210 0.67 30.97 -0.80
N GLU A 211 1.96 31.23 -0.64
CA GLU A 211 2.51 31.71 0.63
C GLU A 211 1.93 33.11 0.90
N THR A 212 1.19 33.25 2.00
CA THR A 212 0.75 34.55 2.55
C THR A 212 1.83 35.18 3.41
#